data_AF-A0A7C2NRQ9-F1
#
_entry.id   AF-A0A7C2NRQ9-F1
#
_cell.length_a   1.000
_cell.length_b   1.000
_cell.length_c   1.000
_cell.angle_alpha   90.00
_cell.angle_beta   90.00
_cell.angle_gamma   90.00
#
_symmetry.space_group_name_H-M   'P 1'
#
loop_
_entity.id
_entity.type
_entity.pdbx_description
1 polymer ?
#
loop_
_entity_poly.entity_id
_entity_poly.type
_entity_poly.pdbx_seq_one_letter_code
_entity_poly.pdbx_strand_id
1 'polypeptide(L)'
;MSFRRFVATGVFAVAALASALPVAAQFGGGPPPFTPEPGAKDLKSVLYNWVWHMGMLRGQAESELIGTLDYHAEGGTVQVDGQPCTLTKFRMQANYQTPGLRTQIECRRANGQTYSNVETLSGAYAWDEDIPGAEIVPGQGKATPRPNTLDERRIRLWASPHGAPKAAIAAAAGVSIADAFVQNPAALLDRQAAAGVKGNTTLEWQGDKPVLTFPLPEPQGATATATLSPDFLPERVVVRHGSNTTEFVYGNFQDFNNPLHRIEALYAGTIVERRNGTVVRDLRTRETEIGQVYVQMPVPASVRNARR
;
A
#
# COMPACT_ATOMS: atom_id res chain seq x y z
N MET A 1 -87.97 10.66 48.87
CA MET A 1 -87.19 9.40 48.90
C MET A 1 -86.13 9.46 47.83
N SER A 2 -84.87 9.18 48.21
CA SER A 2 -83.73 8.73 47.38
C SER A 2 -83.30 9.58 46.16
N PHE A 3 -82.16 10.30 46.23
CA PHE A 3 -80.84 9.96 45.62
C PHE A 3 -80.88 9.87 44.07
N ARG A 4 -80.00 10.47 43.24
CA ARG A 4 -78.69 11.12 43.38
C ARG A 4 -78.34 11.84 42.05
N ARG A 5 -77.50 12.88 42.13
CA ARG A 5 -76.84 13.62 41.02
C ARG A 5 -76.00 12.70 40.11
N PHE A 6 -75.67 13.13 38.88
CA PHE A 6 -74.27 13.34 38.45
C PHE A 6 -74.20 14.09 37.09
N VAL A 7 -73.41 15.17 37.10
CA VAL A 7 -72.98 15.99 35.95
C VAL A 7 -71.74 15.34 35.37
N ALA A 8 -71.71 15.12 34.05
CA ALA A 8 -70.55 14.58 33.35
C ALA A 8 -69.52 15.69 33.09
N THR A 9 -68.36 15.58 33.74
CA THR A 9 -67.16 16.37 33.43
C THR A 9 -66.26 15.52 32.53
N GLY A 10 -66.07 15.94 31.28
CA GLY A 10 -65.16 15.29 30.34
C GLY A 10 -63.71 15.51 30.74
N VAL A 11 -62.97 14.41 30.93
CA VAL A 11 -61.51 14.40 31.12
C VAL A 11 -60.87 14.14 29.75
N PHE A 12 -60.08 15.09 29.24
CA PHE A 12 -59.16 14.86 28.14
C PHE A 12 -57.96 14.06 28.66
N ALA A 13 -57.87 12.78 28.31
CA ALA A 13 -56.65 12.00 28.48
C ALA A 13 -55.74 12.23 27.26
N VAL A 14 -54.66 12.99 27.44
CA VAL A 14 -53.54 13.02 26.50
C VAL A 14 -52.77 11.71 26.69
N ALA A 15 -52.99 10.76 25.80
CA ALA A 15 -52.18 9.55 25.72
C ALA A 15 -50.81 9.94 25.15
N ALA A 16 -49.83 10.14 26.02
CA ALA A 16 -48.42 10.18 25.63
C ALA A 16 -48.02 8.76 25.20
N LEU A 17 -48.12 8.50 23.90
CA LEU A 17 -47.44 7.37 23.25
C LEU A 17 -45.94 7.66 23.30
N ALA A 18 -45.29 7.22 24.38
CA ALA A 18 -43.86 7.03 24.40
C ALA A 18 -43.53 5.86 23.47
N SER A 19 -43.45 6.14 22.16
CA SER A 19 -42.73 5.29 21.23
C SER A 19 -41.26 5.31 21.66
N ALA A 20 -40.85 4.29 22.40
CA ALA A 20 -39.44 3.93 22.48
C ALA A 20 -39.01 3.54 21.06
N LEU A 21 -38.59 4.54 20.28
CA LEU A 21 -37.89 4.31 19.03
C LEU A 21 -36.63 3.50 19.39
N PRO A 22 -36.38 2.36 18.75
CA PRO A 22 -35.11 1.68 18.95
C PRO A 22 -34.00 2.64 18.55
N VAL A 23 -33.11 2.93 19.50
CA VAL A 23 -31.87 3.71 19.32
C VAL A 23 -30.93 3.08 18.25
N ALA A 24 -31.32 1.97 17.64
CA ALA A 24 -30.62 1.36 16.50
C ALA A 24 -30.82 2.10 15.16
N ALA A 25 -31.74 3.07 15.06
CA ALA A 25 -32.02 3.75 13.79
C ALA A 25 -31.20 5.04 13.54
N GLN A 26 -30.39 5.50 14.50
CA GLN A 26 -29.64 6.77 14.38
C GLN A 26 -28.15 6.62 14.05
N PHE A 27 -27.62 5.40 14.04
CA PHE A 27 -26.30 5.09 13.49
C PHE A 27 -26.46 3.82 12.67
N GLY A 28 -26.69 3.96 11.36
CA GLY A 28 -26.69 2.82 10.45
C GLY A 28 -25.32 2.16 10.48
N GLY A 29 -25.18 1.12 11.31
CA GLY A 29 -23.99 0.29 11.34
C GLY A 29 -23.78 -0.29 9.96
N GLY A 30 -22.60 -0.06 9.39
CA GLY A 30 -22.20 -0.71 8.15
C GLY A 30 -22.30 -2.24 8.28
N PRO A 31 -22.18 -2.98 7.16
CA PRO A 31 -22.09 -4.43 7.23
C PRO A 31 -21.04 -4.86 8.26
N PRO A 32 -21.26 -5.96 9.00
CA PRO A 32 -20.33 -6.40 10.02
C PRO A 32 -18.92 -6.59 9.43
N PRO A 33 -17.85 -6.35 10.21
CA PRO A 33 -16.47 -6.60 9.81
C PRO A 33 -16.31 -7.99 9.21
N PHE A 34 -15.56 -8.11 8.12
CA PHE A 34 -15.33 -9.42 7.51
C PHE A 34 -14.28 -10.17 8.32
N THR A 35 -14.67 -11.32 8.85
CA THR A 35 -13.74 -12.24 9.52
C THR A 35 -13.68 -13.53 8.72
N PRO A 36 -12.53 -13.88 8.11
CA PRO A 36 -12.36 -15.17 7.47
C PRO A 36 -12.61 -16.32 8.44
N GLU A 37 -13.25 -17.39 7.94
CA GLU A 37 -13.35 -18.64 8.70
C GLU A 37 -11.95 -19.19 9.01
N PRO A 38 -11.74 -19.83 10.16
CA PRO A 38 -10.46 -20.46 10.48
C PRO A 38 -10.00 -21.42 9.38
N GLY A 39 -8.81 -21.17 8.83
CA GLY A 39 -8.23 -21.99 7.76
C GLY A 39 -8.83 -21.75 6.37
N ALA A 40 -9.61 -20.68 6.17
CA ALA A 40 -10.13 -20.31 4.85
C ALA A 40 -8.98 -20.13 3.84
N LYS A 41 -9.12 -20.78 2.67
CA LYS A 41 -8.10 -20.85 1.62
C LYS A 41 -8.51 -20.18 0.30
N ASP A 42 -9.65 -19.50 0.28
CA ASP A 42 -10.15 -18.81 -0.90
C ASP A 42 -9.42 -17.45 -1.09
N LEU A 43 -9.45 -16.95 -2.33
CA LEU A 43 -8.76 -15.72 -2.72
C LEU A 43 -9.17 -14.50 -1.89
N LYS A 44 -10.46 -14.36 -1.55
CA LYS A 44 -10.97 -13.23 -0.77
C LYS A 44 -10.37 -13.25 0.64
N SER A 45 -10.40 -14.40 1.29
CA SER A 45 -9.82 -14.58 2.63
C SER A 45 -8.31 -14.34 2.64
N VAL A 46 -7.57 -14.85 1.64
CA VAL A 46 -6.11 -14.64 1.55
C VAL A 46 -5.76 -13.16 1.35
N LEU A 47 -6.42 -12.47 0.42
CA LEU A 47 -6.15 -11.06 0.15
C LEU A 47 -6.51 -10.17 1.36
N TYR A 48 -7.62 -10.47 2.03
CA TYR A 48 -8.00 -9.79 3.26
C TYR A 48 -6.97 -10.02 4.37
N ASN A 49 -6.60 -11.27 4.64
CA ASN A 49 -5.63 -11.59 5.68
C ASN A 49 -4.26 -10.99 5.41
N TRP A 50 -3.81 -10.91 4.15
CA TRP A 50 -2.53 -10.28 3.82
C TRP A 50 -2.47 -8.84 4.34
N VAL A 51 -3.45 -8.00 4.01
CA VAL A 51 -3.47 -6.60 4.47
C VAL A 51 -3.87 -6.45 5.93
N TRP A 52 -4.68 -7.36 6.47
CA TRP A 52 -5.05 -7.37 7.89
C TRP A 52 -3.85 -7.69 8.79
N HIS A 53 -3.12 -8.77 8.50
CA HIS A 53 -1.93 -9.19 9.26
C HIS A 53 -0.78 -8.19 9.13
N MET A 54 -0.69 -7.46 8.03
CA MET A 54 0.24 -6.33 7.91
C MET A 54 -0.22 -5.08 8.67
N GLY A 55 -1.42 -5.09 9.25
CA GLY A 55 -1.99 -3.94 9.94
C GLY A 55 -2.21 -2.77 8.99
N MET A 56 -2.76 -3.00 7.80
CA MET A 56 -3.07 -1.95 6.82
C MET A 56 -4.54 -1.51 6.87
N LEU A 57 -5.42 -2.35 7.42
CA LEU A 57 -6.85 -2.07 7.54
C LEU A 57 -7.13 -1.31 8.85
N ARG A 58 -7.98 -0.28 8.79
CA ARG A 58 -8.22 0.63 9.93
C ARG A 58 -9.67 1.11 10.01
N GLY A 59 -10.06 1.49 11.22
CA GLY A 59 -11.40 1.98 11.52
C GLY A 59 -12.46 0.89 11.47
N GLN A 60 -13.71 1.27 11.76
CA GLN A 60 -14.84 0.31 11.79
C GLN A 60 -15.15 -0.29 10.41
N ALA A 61 -14.84 0.44 9.34
CA ALA A 61 -15.03 -0.03 7.98
C ALA A 61 -13.88 -0.95 7.49
N GLU A 62 -12.78 -1.04 8.25
CA GLU A 62 -11.58 -1.79 7.87
C GLU A 62 -11.10 -1.42 6.46
N SER A 63 -11.15 -0.13 6.14
CA SER A 63 -10.59 0.38 4.88
C SER A 63 -9.07 0.39 4.97
N GLU A 64 -8.42 0.21 3.83
CA GLU A 64 -6.98 0.35 3.73
C GLU A 64 -6.62 1.84 3.86
N LEU A 65 -5.74 2.19 4.81
CA LEU A 65 -5.39 3.60 5.08
C LEU A 65 -3.92 3.96 4.88
N ILE A 66 -3.05 3.04 4.49
CA ILE A 66 -1.65 3.33 4.19
C ILE A 66 -1.54 3.87 2.75
N GLY A 67 -1.85 5.15 2.59
CA GLY A 67 -1.75 5.87 1.31
C GLY A 67 -0.33 6.33 0.97
N THR A 68 0.49 6.62 1.98
CA THR A 68 1.89 7.05 1.85
C THR A 68 2.78 6.33 2.85
N LEU A 69 4.06 6.20 2.51
CA LEU A 69 5.09 5.60 3.35
C LEU A 69 6.38 6.41 3.26
N ASP A 70 6.96 6.79 4.39
CA ASP A 70 8.36 7.21 4.50
C ASP A 70 9.13 6.09 5.17
N TYR A 71 10.16 5.59 4.48
CA TYR A 71 10.92 4.42 4.87
C TYR A 71 12.39 4.78 4.91
N HIS A 72 13.03 4.53 6.05
CA HIS A 72 14.44 4.78 6.27
C HIS A 72 15.16 3.45 6.48
N ALA A 73 16.26 3.27 5.76
CA ALA A 73 17.17 2.16 5.94
C ALA A 73 18.57 2.67 6.29
N GLU A 74 19.23 1.90 7.15
CA GLU A 74 20.63 2.11 7.52
C GLU A 74 21.41 0.81 7.40
N GLY A 75 22.65 0.94 6.93
CA GLY A 75 23.43 -0.22 6.56
C GLY A 75 22.87 -0.94 5.34
N GLY A 76 23.51 -2.05 4.97
CA GLY A 76 23.23 -2.74 3.72
C GLY A 76 23.95 -2.12 2.52
N THR A 77 23.53 -2.53 1.32
CA THR A 77 24.23 -2.18 0.08
C THR A 77 23.26 -1.92 -1.07
N VAL A 78 23.70 -1.09 -2.00
CA VAL A 78 23.08 -0.94 -3.32
C VAL A 78 24.15 -1.12 -4.40
N GLN A 79 23.75 -1.52 -5.59
CA GLN A 79 24.62 -1.53 -6.76
C GLN A 79 24.55 -0.18 -7.46
N VAL A 80 25.69 0.48 -7.62
CA VAL A 80 25.84 1.70 -8.41
C VAL A 80 26.80 1.39 -9.54
N ASP A 81 26.35 1.50 -10.78
CA ASP A 81 27.13 1.15 -11.98
C ASP A 81 27.68 -0.28 -11.94
N GLY A 82 26.93 -1.22 -11.36
CA GLY A 82 27.32 -2.62 -11.19
C GLY A 82 28.38 -2.87 -10.10
N GLN A 83 28.70 -1.86 -9.29
CA GLN A 83 29.61 -1.98 -8.16
C GLN A 83 28.89 -1.81 -6.83
N PRO A 84 29.23 -2.61 -5.80
CA PRO A 84 28.60 -2.49 -4.50
C PRO A 84 28.95 -1.15 -3.84
N CYS A 85 27.94 -0.52 -3.24
CA CYS A 85 28.04 0.73 -2.53
C CYS A 85 27.34 0.59 -1.18
N THR A 86 28.10 0.74 -0.10
CA THR A 86 27.60 0.55 1.27
C THR A 86 26.78 1.75 1.69
N LEU A 87 25.52 1.53 2.07
CA LEU A 87 24.58 2.61 2.37
C LEU A 87 25.00 3.38 3.62
N THR A 88 25.04 4.70 3.48
CA THR A 88 25.12 5.65 4.60
C THR A 88 23.77 6.33 4.84
N LYS A 89 22.90 6.35 3.83
CA LYS A 89 21.51 6.80 3.93
C LYS A 89 20.68 6.16 2.85
N PHE A 90 19.51 5.67 3.23
CA PHE A 90 18.46 5.30 2.30
C PHE A 90 17.13 5.81 2.83
N ARG A 91 16.49 6.74 2.10
CA ARG A 91 15.15 7.25 2.45
C ARG A 91 14.24 7.12 1.25
N MET A 92 13.23 6.28 1.35
CA MET A 92 12.22 6.07 0.33
C MET A 92 10.89 6.66 0.77
N GLN A 93 10.37 7.60 -0.01
CA GLN A 93 9.02 8.14 0.15
C GLN A 93 8.14 7.59 -0.97
N ALA A 94 7.12 6.82 -0.63
CA ALA A 94 6.16 6.27 -1.57
C ALA A 94 4.80 6.93 -1.37
N ASN A 95 4.15 7.28 -2.48
CA ASN A 95 2.73 7.63 -2.52
C ASN A 95 2.04 6.64 -3.43
N TYR A 96 1.05 5.94 -2.89
CA TYR A 96 0.31 4.95 -3.65
C TYR A 96 -1.05 5.47 -4.15
N GLN A 97 -1.60 6.53 -3.53
CA GLN A 97 -2.84 7.18 -3.97
C GLN A 97 -2.62 7.97 -5.26
N THR A 98 -1.50 8.69 -5.33
CA THR A 98 -0.95 9.31 -6.53
C THR A 98 0.40 8.66 -6.81
N PRO A 99 0.44 7.60 -7.66
CA PRO A 99 1.59 6.73 -7.80
C PRO A 99 2.90 7.49 -8.01
N GLY A 100 3.76 7.44 -6.99
CA GLY A 100 4.99 8.20 -6.93
C GLY A 100 5.97 7.59 -5.93
N LEU A 101 7.26 7.77 -6.20
CA LEU A 101 8.35 7.23 -5.41
C LEU A 101 9.53 8.19 -5.48
N ARG A 102 10.11 8.55 -4.34
CA ARG A 102 11.34 9.33 -4.24
C ARG A 102 12.30 8.61 -3.31
N THR A 103 13.44 8.19 -3.82
CA THR A 103 14.44 7.45 -3.06
C THR A 103 15.74 8.23 -2.99
N GLN A 104 16.09 8.73 -1.81
CA GLN A 104 17.38 9.33 -1.53
C GLN A 104 18.37 8.22 -1.19
N ILE A 105 19.49 8.19 -1.91
CA ILE A 105 20.53 7.19 -1.74
C ILE A 105 21.83 7.94 -1.50
N GLU A 106 22.47 7.71 -0.35
CA GLU A 106 23.86 8.09 -0.11
C GLU A 106 24.62 6.84 0.30
N CYS A 107 25.79 6.63 -0.31
CA CYS A 107 26.58 5.42 -0.05
C CYS A 107 28.07 5.62 -0.32
N ARG A 108 28.89 4.69 0.17
CA ARG A 108 30.34 4.68 0.00
C ARG A 108 30.80 3.43 -0.75
N ARG A 109 31.56 3.63 -1.83
CA ARG A 109 32.21 2.57 -2.59
C ARG A 109 33.45 2.05 -1.85
N ALA A 110 33.90 0.84 -2.20
CA ALA A 110 35.09 0.22 -1.60
C ALA A 110 36.38 1.06 -1.76
N ASN A 111 36.50 1.82 -2.85
CA ASN A 111 37.62 2.75 -3.08
C ASN A 111 37.53 4.05 -2.26
N GLY A 112 36.53 4.19 -1.38
CA GLY A 112 36.33 5.34 -0.53
C GLY A 112 35.49 6.47 -1.14
N GLN A 113 35.15 6.41 -2.44
CA GLN A 113 34.34 7.41 -3.12
C GLN A 113 32.89 7.41 -2.59
N THR A 114 32.35 8.59 -2.32
CA THR A 114 30.94 8.77 -1.95
C THR A 114 30.08 8.92 -3.20
N TYR A 115 28.86 8.39 -3.14
CA TYR A 115 27.82 8.54 -4.15
C TYR A 115 26.55 9.11 -3.49
N SER A 116 25.87 10.00 -4.20
CA SER A 116 24.57 10.55 -3.81
C SER A 116 23.67 10.68 -5.04
N ASN A 117 22.41 10.27 -4.92
CA ASN A 117 21.39 10.46 -5.93
C ASN A 117 19.99 10.45 -5.30
N VAL A 118 19.04 11.15 -5.93
CA VAL A 118 17.63 11.06 -5.58
C VAL A 118 16.85 10.52 -6.79
N GLU A 119 16.47 9.25 -6.74
CA GLU A 119 15.67 8.61 -7.78
C GLU A 119 14.19 8.95 -7.60
N THR A 120 13.55 9.57 -8.59
CA THR A 120 12.14 9.96 -8.51
C THR A 120 11.28 9.40 -9.64
N LEU A 121 10.06 8.97 -9.33
CA LEU A 121 9.01 8.66 -10.30
C LEU A 121 7.71 9.38 -9.90
N SER A 122 6.92 9.76 -10.89
CA SER A 122 5.56 10.26 -10.70
C SER A 122 4.74 10.01 -11.97
N GLY A 123 3.71 9.16 -11.85
CA GLY A 123 2.91 8.69 -12.96
C GLY A 123 3.75 8.13 -14.11
N ALA A 124 3.76 8.84 -15.25
CA ALA A 124 4.45 8.42 -16.47
C ALA A 124 5.85 9.03 -16.65
N TYR A 125 6.44 9.57 -15.59
CA TYR A 125 7.74 10.23 -15.60
C TYR A 125 8.68 9.63 -14.56
N ALA A 126 9.96 9.57 -14.92
CA ALA A 126 11.05 9.24 -14.02
C ALA A 126 12.23 10.19 -14.26
N TRP A 127 12.87 10.65 -13.19
CA TRP A 127 14.01 11.56 -13.22
C TRP A 127 14.90 11.39 -11.98
N ASP A 128 16.14 11.83 -12.07
CA ASP A 128 17.03 11.98 -10.92
C ASP A 128 16.99 13.43 -10.43
N GLU A 129 17.11 13.63 -9.13
CA GLU A 129 17.27 14.95 -8.50
C GLU A 129 18.64 15.00 -7.80
N ASP A 130 19.33 16.14 -7.86
CA ASP A 130 20.54 16.38 -7.06
C ASP A 130 20.22 16.69 -5.59
N ILE A 131 19.03 17.26 -5.35
CA ILE A 131 18.42 17.46 -4.03
C ILE A 131 16.96 17.01 -4.07
N PRO A 132 16.39 16.52 -2.95
CA PRO A 132 14.99 16.15 -2.89
C PRO A 132 14.07 17.32 -3.28
N GLY A 133 13.21 17.12 -4.28
CA GLY A 133 12.32 18.16 -4.76
C GLY A 133 12.98 19.20 -5.66
N ALA A 134 14.06 18.85 -6.35
CA ALA A 134 14.69 19.71 -7.34
C ALA A 134 13.67 20.31 -8.33
N GLU A 135 13.83 21.59 -8.60
CA GLU A 135 13.00 22.43 -9.48
C GLU A 135 11.53 22.61 -9.05
N ILE A 136 11.14 22.20 -7.83
CA ILE A 136 9.86 22.63 -7.24
C ILE A 136 9.84 24.16 -7.09
N VAL A 137 10.94 24.71 -6.57
CA VAL A 137 11.20 26.15 -6.65
C VAL A 137 12.04 26.40 -7.91
N PRO A 138 11.59 27.25 -8.85
CA PRO A 138 12.32 27.54 -10.07
C PRO A 138 13.77 27.94 -9.78
N GLY A 139 14.73 27.26 -10.43
CA GLY A 139 16.16 27.52 -10.28
C GLY A 139 16.84 26.87 -9.07
N GLN A 140 16.12 26.12 -8.22
CA GLN A 140 16.71 25.39 -7.10
C GLN A 140 16.86 23.90 -7.41
N GLY A 141 18.09 23.38 -7.32
CA GLY A 141 18.40 22.01 -7.71
C GLY A 141 18.27 21.77 -9.21
N LYS A 142 18.52 20.53 -9.60
CA LYS A 142 18.48 20.06 -10.99
C LYS A 142 17.74 18.72 -11.07
N ALA A 143 16.70 18.69 -11.91
CA ALA A 143 16.03 17.46 -12.29
C ALA A 143 16.59 16.95 -13.62
N THR A 144 17.03 15.70 -13.65
CA THR A 144 17.59 15.06 -14.84
C THR A 144 16.67 13.94 -15.32
N PRO A 145 16.02 14.05 -16.49
CA PRO A 145 15.09 13.03 -16.99
C PRO A 145 15.75 11.64 -17.14
N ARG A 146 15.05 10.58 -16.71
CA ARG A 146 15.50 9.17 -16.76
C ARG A 146 14.39 8.22 -17.25
N PRO A 147 13.84 8.42 -18.45
CA PRO A 147 12.70 7.61 -18.94
C PRO A 147 12.99 6.11 -18.95
N ASN A 148 14.23 5.70 -19.24
CA ASN A 148 14.63 4.28 -19.27
C ASN A 148 14.60 3.58 -17.90
N THR A 149 14.41 4.31 -16.81
CA THR A 149 14.31 3.77 -15.44
C THR A 149 12.87 3.71 -14.93
N LEU A 150 11.89 4.19 -15.72
CA LEU A 150 10.50 4.32 -15.29
C LEU A 150 9.91 2.98 -14.84
N ASP A 151 10.06 1.95 -15.67
CA ASP A 151 9.48 0.63 -15.41
C ASP A 151 10.09 -0.02 -14.17
N GLU A 152 11.41 0.08 -14.00
CA GLU A 152 12.13 -0.42 -12.83
C GLU A 152 11.60 0.24 -11.54
N ARG A 153 11.40 1.56 -11.56
CA ARG A 153 10.91 2.30 -10.40
C ARG A 153 9.44 1.99 -10.10
N ARG A 154 8.61 1.80 -11.13
CA ARG A 154 7.21 1.36 -10.99
C ARG A 154 7.12 -0.06 -10.41
N ILE A 155 7.98 -0.97 -10.87
CA ILE A 155 8.11 -2.32 -10.30
C ILE A 155 8.44 -2.22 -8.81
N ARG A 156 9.40 -1.38 -8.39
CA ARG A 156 9.69 -1.20 -6.95
C ARG A 156 8.51 -0.68 -6.15
N LEU A 157 7.77 0.29 -6.68
CA LEU A 157 6.58 0.83 -6.02
C LEU A 157 5.54 -0.28 -5.81
N TRP A 158 5.17 -0.99 -6.88
CA TRP A 158 4.06 -1.94 -6.85
C TRP A 158 4.42 -3.35 -6.39
N ALA A 159 5.70 -3.71 -6.39
CA ALA A 159 6.15 -4.96 -5.78
C ALA A 159 6.49 -4.81 -4.30
N SER A 160 6.66 -3.57 -3.78
CA SER A 160 6.97 -3.32 -2.37
C SER A 160 6.01 -4.03 -1.40
N PRO A 161 6.40 -4.28 -0.12
CA PRO A 161 5.55 -4.99 0.83
C PRO A 161 4.12 -4.45 0.94
N HIS A 162 3.96 -3.11 0.84
CA HIS A 162 2.67 -2.44 0.89
C HIS A 162 2.04 -2.26 -0.49
N GLY A 163 2.84 -2.14 -1.56
CA GLY A 163 2.34 -1.98 -2.93
C GLY A 163 1.76 -3.27 -3.51
N ALA A 164 2.40 -4.41 -3.24
CA ALA A 164 2.02 -5.71 -3.78
C ALA A 164 0.58 -6.14 -3.42
N PRO A 165 0.14 -6.10 -2.13
CA PRO A 165 -1.23 -6.46 -1.81
C PRO A 165 -2.25 -5.52 -2.47
N LYS A 166 -1.93 -4.23 -2.59
CA LYS A 166 -2.82 -3.25 -3.23
C LYS A 166 -3.00 -3.54 -4.71
N ALA A 167 -1.90 -3.87 -5.40
CA ALA A 167 -1.94 -4.31 -6.79
C ALA A 167 -2.75 -5.60 -6.96
N ALA A 168 -2.53 -6.59 -6.07
CA ALA A 168 -3.26 -7.85 -6.09
C ALA A 168 -4.77 -7.67 -5.84
N ILE A 169 -5.16 -6.81 -4.89
CA ILE A 169 -6.57 -6.52 -4.59
C ILE A 169 -7.24 -5.79 -5.75
N ALA A 170 -6.63 -4.74 -6.29
CA ALA A 170 -7.19 -4.01 -7.42
C ALA A 170 -7.36 -4.92 -8.65
N ALA A 171 -6.37 -5.77 -8.94
CA ALA A 171 -6.46 -6.75 -10.01
C ALA A 171 -7.52 -7.83 -9.75
N ALA A 172 -7.70 -8.28 -8.50
CA ALA A 172 -8.73 -9.25 -8.11
C ALA A 172 -10.15 -8.65 -8.22
N ALA A 173 -10.28 -7.36 -7.92
CA ALA A 173 -11.53 -6.63 -8.00
C ALA A 173 -11.83 -6.12 -9.42
N GLY A 174 -10.86 -6.11 -10.34
CA GLY A 174 -11.02 -5.58 -11.69
C GLY A 174 -11.25 -4.07 -11.73
N VAL A 175 -10.70 -3.33 -10.76
CA VAL A 175 -10.86 -1.86 -10.61
C VAL A 175 -9.52 -1.15 -10.66
N SER A 176 -9.55 0.18 -10.78
CA SER A 176 -8.33 0.96 -10.65
C SER A 176 -7.79 0.89 -9.21
N ILE A 177 -6.49 1.13 -9.07
CA ILE A 177 -5.85 1.21 -7.76
C ILE A 177 -6.54 2.26 -6.87
N ALA A 178 -6.83 3.44 -7.42
CA ALA A 178 -7.47 4.54 -6.69
C ALA A 178 -8.84 4.13 -6.13
N ASP A 179 -9.60 3.33 -6.88
CA ASP A 179 -10.91 2.84 -6.44
C ASP A 179 -10.79 1.76 -5.35
N ALA A 180 -9.73 0.95 -5.38
CA ALA A 180 -9.50 -0.11 -4.41
C ALA A 180 -9.15 0.42 -3.02
N PHE A 181 -8.38 1.53 -2.93
CA PHE A 181 -7.82 2.08 -1.69
C PHE A 181 -8.83 2.38 -0.60
N VAL A 182 -10.03 2.86 -0.95
CA VAL A 182 -10.96 3.43 0.02
C VAL A 182 -11.92 2.40 0.60
N GLN A 183 -11.72 1.12 0.30
CA GLN A 183 -12.71 0.07 0.53
C GLN A 183 -12.14 -1.07 1.35
N ASN A 184 -13.00 -1.69 2.16
CA ASN A 184 -12.73 -3.01 2.71
C ASN A 184 -12.52 -4.00 1.54
N PRO A 185 -11.38 -4.70 1.47
CA PRO A 185 -11.08 -5.61 0.36
C PRO A 185 -12.13 -6.72 0.17
N ALA A 186 -12.65 -7.29 1.24
CA ALA A 186 -13.63 -8.37 1.15
C ALA A 186 -14.97 -7.85 0.61
N ALA A 187 -15.45 -6.72 1.14
CA ALA A 187 -16.68 -6.09 0.65
C ALA A 187 -16.56 -5.62 -0.82
N LEU A 188 -15.38 -5.13 -1.20
CA LEU A 188 -15.07 -4.78 -2.60
C LEU A 188 -15.19 -6.01 -3.50
N LEU A 189 -14.53 -7.11 -3.13
CA LEU A 189 -14.54 -8.34 -3.92
C LEU A 189 -15.94 -8.95 -4.03
N ASP A 190 -16.72 -8.96 -2.95
CA ASP A 190 -18.11 -9.45 -2.99
C ASP A 190 -18.99 -8.61 -3.91
N ARG A 191 -18.84 -7.27 -3.88
CA ARG A 191 -19.57 -6.37 -4.77
C ARG A 191 -19.20 -6.58 -6.25
N GLN A 192 -17.91 -6.71 -6.54
CA GLN A 192 -17.43 -6.93 -7.91
C GLN A 192 -17.85 -8.30 -8.44
N ALA A 193 -17.80 -9.35 -7.61
CA ALA A 193 -18.32 -10.66 -7.95
C ALA A 193 -19.83 -10.63 -8.23
N ALA A 194 -20.63 -9.93 -7.40
CA ALA A 194 -22.06 -9.74 -7.63
C ALA A 194 -22.37 -8.95 -8.91
N ALA A 195 -21.47 -8.04 -9.31
CA ALA A 195 -21.53 -7.33 -10.59
C ALA A 195 -21.04 -8.17 -11.79
N GLY A 196 -20.63 -9.42 -11.57
CA GLY A 196 -20.14 -10.33 -12.61
C GLY A 196 -18.71 -10.05 -13.07
N VAL A 197 -17.96 -9.21 -12.36
CA VAL A 197 -16.57 -8.90 -12.68
C VAL A 197 -15.68 -10.09 -12.33
N LYS A 198 -14.79 -10.45 -13.26
CA LYS A 198 -13.77 -11.48 -13.06
C LYS A 198 -12.42 -10.80 -12.93
N GLY A 199 -11.80 -10.94 -11.76
CA GLY A 199 -10.46 -10.44 -11.49
C GLY A 199 -9.35 -11.20 -12.22
N ASN A 200 -8.19 -10.57 -12.30
CA ASN A 200 -6.98 -11.11 -12.92
C ASN A 200 -5.96 -11.67 -11.90
N THR A 201 -6.30 -11.61 -10.61
CA THR A 201 -5.49 -12.24 -9.56
C THR A 201 -5.88 -13.69 -9.39
N THR A 202 -4.91 -14.59 -9.45
CA THR A 202 -5.09 -16.01 -9.18
C THR A 202 -4.40 -16.41 -7.88
N LEU A 203 -4.88 -17.49 -7.26
CA LEU A 203 -4.35 -18.06 -6.04
C LEU A 203 -4.01 -19.53 -6.27
N GLU A 204 -2.81 -19.92 -5.86
CA GLU A 204 -2.36 -21.29 -5.72
C GLU A 204 -1.82 -21.52 -4.31
N TRP A 205 -1.76 -22.76 -3.85
CA TRP A 205 -1.18 -23.11 -2.57
C TRP A 205 0.05 -24.00 -2.78
N GLN A 206 1.18 -23.60 -2.19
CA GLN A 206 2.40 -24.39 -2.15
C GLN A 206 2.59 -24.87 -0.70
N GLY A 207 2.05 -26.05 -0.39
CA GLY A 207 1.92 -26.49 1.00
C GLY A 207 0.93 -25.61 1.77
N ASP A 208 1.41 -24.97 2.83
CA ASP A 208 0.69 -24.02 3.68
C ASP A 208 0.90 -22.55 3.28
N LYS A 209 1.63 -22.29 2.19
CA LYS A 209 1.91 -20.95 1.70
C LYS A 209 0.97 -20.58 0.54
N PRO A 210 0.20 -19.48 0.65
CA PRO A 210 -0.55 -18.97 -0.49
C PRO A 210 0.42 -18.27 -1.46
N VAL A 211 0.19 -18.51 -2.75
CA VAL A 211 0.94 -17.94 -3.86
C VAL A 211 -0.04 -17.23 -4.78
N LEU A 212 0.08 -15.91 -4.84
CA LEU A 212 -0.79 -15.05 -5.63
C LEU A 212 -0.07 -14.64 -6.91
N THR A 213 -0.74 -14.71 -8.06
CA THR A 213 -0.24 -14.15 -9.32
C THR A 213 -1.18 -13.05 -9.80
N PHE A 214 -0.64 -11.87 -10.11
CA PHE A 214 -1.44 -10.70 -10.49
C PHE A 214 -0.66 -9.77 -11.43
N PRO A 215 -1.33 -9.06 -12.35
CA PRO A 215 -0.70 -7.99 -13.11
C PRO A 215 -0.36 -6.82 -12.18
N LEU A 216 0.78 -6.18 -12.40
CA LEU A 216 1.03 -4.87 -11.80
C LEU A 216 0.17 -3.81 -12.52
N PRO A 217 -0.29 -2.76 -11.82
CA PRO A 217 -1.02 -1.67 -12.47
C PRO A 217 -0.14 -0.94 -13.48
N GLU A 218 1.15 -0.76 -13.13
CA GLU A 218 2.19 -0.31 -14.03
C GLU A 218 3.53 -0.97 -13.64
N PRO A 219 4.47 -1.20 -14.57
CA PRO A 219 4.33 -1.00 -16.01
C PRO A 219 3.42 -2.05 -16.67
N GLN A 220 2.85 -1.72 -17.84
CA GLN A 220 1.96 -2.63 -18.56
C GLN A 220 2.70 -3.91 -18.96
N GLY A 221 2.02 -5.06 -18.84
CA GLY A 221 2.60 -6.36 -19.17
C GLY A 221 3.55 -6.92 -18.10
N ALA A 222 3.75 -6.23 -16.98
CA ALA A 222 4.43 -6.79 -15.82
C ALA A 222 3.48 -7.65 -14.99
N THR A 223 3.91 -8.86 -14.66
CA THR A 223 3.16 -9.81 -13.80
C THR A 223 3.98 -10.11 -12.57
N ALA A 224 3.37 -9.96 -11.39
CA ALA A 224 3.95 -10.31 -10.11
C ALA A 224 3.42 -11.66 -9.62
N THR A 225 4.30 -12.42 -8.96
CA THR A 225 3.95 -13.59 -8.17
C THR A 225 4.41 -13.36 -6.74
N ALA A 226 3.48 -13.25 -5.80
CA ALA A 226 3.76 -13.08 -4.38
C ALA A 226 3.62 -14.43 -3.65
N THR A 227 4.62 -14.82 -2.88
CA THR A 227 4.57 -15.93 -1.92
C THR A 227 4.43 -15.34 -0.52
N LEU A 228 3.37 -15.72 0.21
CA LEU A 228 3.19 -15.30 1.59
C LEU A 228 3.59 -16.42 2.55
N SER A 229 3.92 -16.03 3.78
CA SER A 229 4.09 -16.95 4.91
C SER A 229 2.74 -17.55 5.33
N PRO A 230 2.73 -18.57 6.22
CA PRO A 230 1.50 -19.08 6.83
C PRO A 230 0.73 -18.00 7.62
N ASP A 231 1.41 -16.95 8.08
CA ASP A 231 0.81 -15.77 8.74
C ASP A 231 0.39 -14.67 7.74
N PHE A 232 0.34 -14.99 6.45
CA PHE A 232 -0.03 -14.09 5.35
C PHE A 232 0.87 -12.86 5.15
N LEU A 233 2.08 -12.85 5.73
CA LEU A 233 3.06 -11.81 5.47
C LEU A 233 3.82 -12.12 4.17
N PRO A 234 4.10 -11.13 3.30
CA PRO A 234 4.78 -11.41 2.05
C PRO A 234 6.24 -11.76 2.32
N GLU A 235 6.66 -12.96 1.93
CA GLU A 235 8.06 -13.39 2.03
C GLU A 235 8.83 -13.03 0.77
N ARG A 236 8.16 -13.10 -0.39
CA ARG A 236 8.79 -12.90 -1.68
C ARG A 236 7.80 -12.40 -2.72
N VAL A 237 8.24 -11.46 -3.56
CA VAL A 237 7.52 -11.03 -4.76
C VAL A 237 8.46 -11.13 -5.96
N VAL A 238 8.07 -11.87 -6.99
CA VAL A 238 8.82 -12.00 -8.24
C VAL A 238 8.02 -11.35 -9.36
N VAL A 239 8.60 -10.34 -10.01
CA VAL A 239 7.99 -9.64 -11.13
C VAL A 239 8.68 -10.04 -12.43
N ARG A 240 7.90 -10.52 -13.40
CA ARG A 240 8.35 -10.73 -14.78
C ARG A 240 7.88 -9.57 -15.64
N HIS A 241 8.80 -8.99 -16.41
CA HIS A 241 8.51 -7.94 -17.38
C HIS A 241 9.43 -8.06 -18.59
N GLY A 242 8.87 -8.45 -19.73
CA GLY A 242 9.65 -8.87 -20.89
C GLY A 242 10.54 -10.08 -20.56
N SER A 243 11.82 -10.00 -20.92
CA SER A 243 12.84 -11.02 -20.58
C SER A 243 13.41 -10.88 -19.17
N ASN A 244 13.07 -9.81 -18.44
CA ASN A 244 13.65 -9.52 -17.14
C ASN A 244 12.79 -10.09 -15.99
N THR A 245 13.48 -10.50 -14.93
CA THR A 245 12.88 -10.84 -13.63
C THR A 245 13.44 -9.92 -12.56
N THR A 246 12.57 -9.35 -11.74
CA THR A 246 12.93 -8.62 -10.53
C THR A 246 12.34 -9.37 -9.33
N GLU A 247 13.18 -9.86 -8.44
CA GLU A 247 12.77 -10.54 -7.21
C GLU A 247 12.98 -9.62 -6.02
N PHE A 248 12.01 -9.61 -5.12
CA PHE A 248 12.11 -8.99 -3.81
C PHE A 248 11.91 -10.07 -2.76
N VAL A 249 12.81 -10.14 -1.78
CA VAL A 249 12.67 -11.00 -0.61
C VAL A 249 12.54 -10.11 0.62
N TYR A 250 11.54 -10.41 1.44
CA TYR A 250 11.19 -9.65 2.62
C TYR A 250 11.31 -10.52 3.86
N GLY A 251 11.57 -9.88 4.99
CA GLY A 251 11.68 -10.58 6.26
C GLY A 251 11.75 -9.61 7.43
N ASN A 252 11.81 -10.17 8.63
CA ASN A 252 11.87 -9.42 9.89
C ASN A 252 10.78 -8.35 10.00
N PHE A 253 9.52 -8.75 9.79
CA PHE A 253 8.39 -7.83 9.86
C PHE A 253 8.15 -7.36 11.29
N GLN A 254 8.07 -6.05 11.49
CA GLN A 254 7.79 -5.42 12.78
C GLN A 254 7.25 -3.99 12.54
N ASP A 255 6.71 -3.39 13.60
CA ASP A 255 6.38 -1.96 13.60
C ASP A 255 7.66 -1.14 13.82
N PHE A 256 8.14 -0.51 12.74
CA PHE A 256 9.32 0.35 12.72
C PHE A 256 8.98 1.83 12.90
N ASN A 257 7.72 2.17 13.20
CA ASN A 257 7.39 3.55 13.55
C ASN A 257 8.12 3.97 14.83
N ASN A 258 8.23 5.29 15.01
CA ASN A 258 8.73 5.88 16.24
C ASN A 258 8.12 5.16 17.46
N PRO A 259 8.90 4.75 18.47
CA PRO A 259 8.38 4.00 19.62
C PRO A 259 7.20 4.67 20.35
N LEU A 260 7.10 6.00 20.27
CA LEU A 260 5.98 6.77 20.84
C LEU A 260 4.73 6.74 19.96
N HIS A 261 4.86 6.44 18.67
CA HIS A 261 3.82 6.46 17.64
C HIS A 261 3.67 5.09 16.96
N ARG A 262 3.84 3.99 17.71
CA ARG A 262 3.50 2.65 17.20
C ARG A 262 2.01 2.57 16.92
N ILE A 263 1.69 1.90 15.83
CA ILE A 263 0.34 1.81 15.28
C ILE A 263 -0.02 0.37 14.88
N GLU A 264 0.83 -0.59 15.22
CA GLU A 264 0.62 -2.01 14.95
C GLU A 264 0.48 -2.30 13.44
N ALA A 265 1.24 -1.56 12.63
CA ALA A 265 1.44 -1.83 11.21
C ALA A 265 2.80 -2.49 11.03
N LEU A 266 2.89 -3.53 10.20
CA LEU A 266 4.10 -4.30 9.99
C LEU A 266 4.81 -3.91 8.70
N TYR A 267 6.09 -3.60 8.81
CA TYR A 267 6.97 -3.28 7.68
C TYR A 267 8.09 -4.30 7.61
N ALA A 268 8.52 -4.65 6.40
CA ALA A 268 9.67 -5.54 6.22
C ALA A 268 10.92 -4.89 6.85
N GLY A 269 11.59 -5.61 7.74
CA GLY A 269 12.86 -5.19 8.35
C GLY A 269 14.09 -5.48 7.49
N THR A 270 13.95 -6.43 6.58
CA THR A 270 14.96 -6.74 5.57
C THR A 270 14.32 -6.74 4.20
N ILE A 271 14.96 -6.11 3.22
CA ILE A 271 14.53 -6.12 1.82
C ILE A 271 15.73 -6.44 0.95
N VAL A 272 15.68 -7.55 0.22
CA VAL A 272 16.67 -7.88 -0.82
C VAL A 272 16.00 -7.79 -2.18
N GLU A 273 16.51 -6.92 -3.04
CA GLU A 273 16.12 -6.81 -4.44
C GLU A 273 17.16 -7.50 -5.32
N ARG A 274 16.71 -8.40 -6.19
CA ARG A 274 17.53 -9.02 -7.23
C ARG A 274 16.96 -8.71 -8.61
N ARG A 275 17.85 -8.46 -9.56
CA ARG A 275 17.52 -8.37 -10.98
C ARG A 275 18.22 -9.49 -11.71
N ASN A 276 17.45 -10.35 -12.38
CA ASN A 276 17.94 -11.53 -13.10
C ASN A 276 18.90 -12.37 -12.23
N GLY A 277 18.53 -12.59 -10.96
CA GLY A 277 19.32 -13.35 -9.98
C GLY A 277 20.47 -12.57 -9.30
N THR A 278 20.84 -11.40 -9.80
CA THR A 278 21.92 -10.58 -9.21
C THR A 278 21.34 -9.63 -8.15
N VAL A 279 21.92 -9.61 -6.94
CA VAL A 279 21.51 -8.67 -5.88
C VAL A 279 21.85 -7.24 -6.29
N VAL A 280 20.83 -6.39 -6.37
CA VAL A 280 20.97 -4.96 -6.68
C VAL A 280 20.77 -4.08 -5.46
N ARG A 281 20.01 -4.54 -4.45
CA ARG A 281 19.84 -3.85 -3.15
C ARG A 281 19.67 -4.85 -2.02
N ASP A 282 20.25 -4.56 -0.87
CA ASP A 282 20.03 -5.23 0.43
C ASP A 282 19.87 -4.13 1.48
N LEU A 283 18.66 -4.00 2.01
CA LEU A 283 18.24 -2.92 2.90
C LEU A 283 17.90 -3.47 4.28
N ARG A 284 18.27 -2.71 5.32
CA ARG A 284 17.89 -2.96 6.71
C ARG A 284 17.13 -1.76 7.23
N THR A 285 15.88 -2.00 7.58
CA THR A 285 14.96 -0.94 8.02
C THR A 285 15.41 -0.40 9.36
N ARG A 286 15.44 0.92 9.45
CA ARG A 286 15.71 1.66 10.69
C ARG A 286 14.43 2.21 11.28
N GLU A 287 13.66 2.92 10.45
CA GLU A 287 12.48 3.67 10.87
C GLU A 287 11.49 3.76 9.71
N THR A 288 10.21 3.80 10.05
CA THR A 288 9.12 4.10 9.12
C THR A 288 8.24 5.20 9.68
N GLU A 289 7.54 5.90 8.80
CA GLU A 289 6.45 6.80 9.17
C GLU A 289 5.34 6.65 8.13
N ILE A 290 4.11 6.51 8.60
CA ILE A 290 2.92 6.63 7.76
C ILE A 290 2.14 7.89 8.12
N GLY A 291 1.48 8.49 7.14
CA GLY A 291 0.74 9.75 7.35
C GLY A 291 1.50 11.01 6.99
N GLN A 292 2.64 10.89 6.28
CA GLN A 292 3.25 12.04 5.62
C GLN A 292 2.34 12.52 4.49
N VAL A 293 1.53 13.54 4.77
CA VAL A 293 0.62 14.18 3.81
C VAL A 293 1.35 14.89 2.67
N TYR A 294 2.65 15.18 2.85
CA TYR A 294 3.49 15.91 1.89
C TYR A 294 4.30 15.01 0.95
N VAL A 295 4.02 13.69 0.90
CA VAL A 295 4.66 12.82 -0.09
C VAL A 295 4.03 13.06 -1.46
N GLN A 296 4.46 14.14 -2.11
CA GLN A 296 4.14 14.44 -3.50
C GLN A 296 5.42 14.62 -4.30
N MET A 297 5.37 14.18 -5.55
CA MET A 297 6.46 14.30 -6.51
C MET A 297 5.93 15.05 -7.73
N PRO A 298 5.76 16.39 -7.65
CA PRO A 298 5.38 17.19 -8.80
C PRO A 298 6.40 17.02 -9.90
N VAL A 299 5.95 16.72 -11.12
CA VAL A 299 6.86 16.57 -12.26
C VAL A 299 7.44 17.94 -12.62
N PRO A 300 8.77 18.12 -12.69
CA PRO A 300 9.36 19.38 -13.13
C PRO A 300 9.05 19.70 -14.60
N ALA A 301 9.07 20.99 -14.96
CA ALA A 301 8.81 21.39 -16.35
C ALA A 301 9.88 20.87 -17.31
N SER A 302 11.15 20.85 -16.89
CA SER A 302 12.29 20.26 -17.63
C SER A 302 12.03 18.79 -17.98
N VAL A 303 11.52 18.00 -17.01
CA VAL A 303 11.18 16.59 -17.17
C VAL A 303 9.98 16.38 -18.09
N ARG A 304 8.93 17.20 -17.95
CA ARG A 304 7.77 17.14 -18.85
C ARG A 304 8.15 17.40 -20.31
N ASN A 305 9.02 18.39 -20.53
CA ASN A 305 9.43 18.81 -21.87
C ASN A 305 10.40 17.85 -22.55
N ALA A 306 11.20 17.10 -21.78
CA ALA A 306 12.12 16.10 -22.31
C ALA A 306 11.44 14.85 -22.90
N ARG A 307 10.13 14.68 -22.70
CA ARG A 307 9.33 13.59 -23.28
C ARG A 307 8.63 13.99 -24.59
N ARG A 308 8.74 15.26 -25.01
CA ARG A 308 8.18 15.75 -26.28
C ARG A 308 9.14 15.51 -27.43
#